data_AF-E5VHA4-F1
#
_entry.id   AF-E5VHA4-F1
#
_cell.length_a   1.000
_cell.length_b   1.000
_cell.length_c   1.000
_cell.angle_alpha   90.00
_cell.angle_beta   90.00
_cell.angle_gamma   90.00
#
_symmetry.space_group_name_H-M   'P 1'
#
loop_
_entity.id
_entity.type
_entity.pdbx_description
1 polymer ?
#
loop_
_entity_poly.entity_id
_entity_poly.type
_entity_poly.pdbx_seq_one_letter_code
_entity_poly.pdbx_strand_id
1 'polypeptide(L)'
;MGYDIIQDYFAKEENVEMTRSVMLEIGVLLEKKHGFTHQQMADYIDFALNRFLTPGVTDTVARISRAPIRKLGHEDRLVGPAVQCEERGLENGLIIKGIAAAFMFDVKEDEQSVELLEYVKEHGIEEAVTHFTEIEKGSRIFDEIIKNYHELEEKCNK
;
A
#
# COMPACT_ATOMS: atom_id res chain seq x y z
N MET A 1 1.64 -8.59 11.32
CA MET A 1 0.57 -9.58 11.02
C MET A 1 1.11 -11.00 10.89
N GLY A 2 2.36 -11.20 10.47
CA GLY A 2 3.06 -12.50 10.63
C GLY A 2 2.63 -13.59 9.65
N TYR A 3 2.03 -13.22 8.51
CA TYR A 3 1.67 -14.17 7.47
C TYR A 3 2.83 -14.34 6.49
N ASP A 4 3.23 -15.59 6.22
CA ASP A 4 4.23 -15.90 5.20
C ASP A 4 3.59 -16.12 3.83
N ILE A 5 2.36 -16.64 3.80
CA ILE A 5 1.60 -16.99 2.60
C ILE A 5 0.38 -16.07 2.46
N ILE A 6 0.18 -15.52 1.27
CA ILE A 6 -0.90 -14.55 1.02
C ILE A 6 -2.29 -15.19 1.15
N GLN A 7 -2.42 -16.47 0.82
CA GLN A 7 -3.66 -17.22 0.99
C GLN A 7 -4.08 -17.29 2.46
N ASP A 8 -3.12 -17.43 3.39
CA ASP A 8 -3.42 -17.46 4.83
C ASP A 8 -3.89 -16.11 5.34
N TYR A 9 -3.35 -15.02 4.78
CA TYR A 9 -3.86 -13.67 5.01
C TYR A 9 -5.32 -13.55 4.55
N PHE A 10 -5.63 -13.97 3.31
CA PHE A 10 -6.98 -13.90 2.76
C PHE A 10 -7.95 -14.95 3.30
N ALA A 11 -7.48 -15.95 4.06
CA ALA A 11 -8.36 -16.88 4.77
C ALA A 11 -9.15 -16.22 5.92
N LYS A 12 -8.83 -14.96 6.27
CA LYS A 12 -9.55 -14.16 7.26
C LYS A 12 -10.47 -13.17 6.54
N GLU A 13 -11.76 -13.21 6.87
CA GLU A 13 -12.77 -12.32 6.27
C GLU A 13 -12.42 -10.83 6.48
N GLU A 14 -11.93 -10.46 7.66
CA GLU A 14 -11.50 -9.08 7.95
C GLU A 14 -10.39 -8.57 7.01
N ASN A 15 -9.50 -9.45 6.56
CA ASN A 15 -8.40 -9.10 5.65
C ASN A 15 -8.89 -8.97 4.21
N VAL A 16 -9.85 -9.82 3.81
CA VAL A 16 -10.55 -9.70 2.52
C VAL A 16 -11.28 -8.37 2.46
N GLU A 17 -12.05 -8.02 3.49
CA GLU A 17 -12.81 -6.78 3.54
C GLU A 17 -11.90 -5.54 3.59
N MET A 18 -10.81 -5.57 4.37
CA MET A 18 -9.81 -4.50 4.36
C MET A 18 -9.21 -4.29 2.97
N THR A 19 -8.81 -5.37 2.29
CA THR A 19 -8.23 -5.29 0.94
C THR A 19 -9.25 -4.78 -0.06
N ARG A 20 -10.50 -5.26 0.03
CA ARG A 20 -11.62 -4.78 -0.78
C ARG A 20 -11.80 -3.28 -0.61
N SER A 21 -11.80 -2.75 0.61
CA SER A 21 -11.93 -1.31 0.87
C SER A 21 -10.82 -0.49 0.21
N VAL A 22 -9.56 -0.94 0.31
CA VAL A 22 -8.43 -0.28 -0.36
C VAL A 22 -8.61 -0.29 -1.89
N MET A 23 -9.00 -1.44 -2.44
CA MET A 23 -9.23 -1.58 -3.88
C MET A 23 -10.41 -0.74 -4.36
N LEU A 24 -11.42 -0.50 -3.52
CA LEU A 24 -12.55 0.37 -3.83
C LEU A 24 -12.16 1.85 -3.86
N GLU A 25 -11.29 2.33 -2.95
CA GLU A 25 -10.74 3.71 -3.05
C GLU A 25 -10.05 3.92 -4.40
N ILE A 26 -9.22 2.96 -4.84
CA ILE A 26 -8.60 2.98 -6.17
C ILE A 26 -9.66 2.82 -7.27
N GLY A 27 -10.71 2.04 -7.03
CA GLY A 27 -11.82 1.86 -7.96
C GLY A 27 -12.53 3.17 -8.29
N VAL A 28 -12.82 3.99 -7.27
CA VAL A 28 -13.43 5.32 -7.45
C VAL A 28 -12.54 6.22 -8.33
N LEU A 29 -11.21 6.15 -8.18
CA LEU A 29 -10.30 6.85 -9.09
C LEU A 29 -10.47 6.38 -10.54
N LEU A 30 -10.54 5.07 -10.77
CA LEU A 30 -10.70 4.51 -12.12
C LEU A 30 -12.07 4.83 -12.73
N GLU A 31 -13.13 4.86 -11.93
CA GLU A 31 -14.46 5.35 -12.36
C GLU A 31 -14.35 6.79 -12.88
N LYS A 32 -13.71 7.68 -12.12
CA LYS A 32 -13.55 9.09 -12.51
C LYS A 32 -12.61 9.29 -13.70
N LYS A 33 -11.55 8.50 -13.81
CA LYS A 33 -10.52 8.66 -14.84
C LYS A 33 -10.92 8.04 -16.19
N HIS A 34 -11.64 6.92 -16.16
CA HIS A 34 -11.89 6.10 -17.33
C HIS A 34 -13.38 5.84 -17.62
N GLY A 35 -14.28 6.28 -16.73
CA GLY A 35 -15.73 6.15 -16.94
C GLY A 35 -16.29 4.75 -16.68
N PHE A 36 -15.58 3.91 -15.93
CA PHE A 36 -16.14 2.65 -15.43
C PHE A 36 -17.32 2.93 -14.50
N THR A 37 -18.30 2.02 -14.50
CA THR A 37 -19.38 2.07 -13.51
C THR A 37 -18.92 1.47 -12.19
N HIS A 38 -19.57 1.86 -11.10
CA HIS A 38 -19.31 1.30 -9.79
C HIS A 38 -19.44 -0.22 -9.76
N GLN A 39 -20.47 -0.77 -10.42
CA GLN A 39 -20.67 -2.22 -10.50
C GLN A 39 -19.52 -2.91 -11.25
N GLN A 40 -19.03 -2.32 -12.35
CA GLN A 40 -17.88 -2.88 -13.07
C GLN A 40 -16.63 -2.95 -12.19
N MET A 41 -16.40 -1.91 -11.37
CA MET A 41 -15.27 -1.92 -10.44
C MET A 41 -15.45 -2.94 -9.32
N ALA A 42 -16.65 -3.01 -8.72
CA ALA A 42 -16.96 -3.99 -7.68
C ALA A 42 -16.79 -5.43 -8.19
N ASP A 43 -17.34 -5.75 -9.36
CA ASP A 43 -17.23 -7.09 -9.99
C ASP A 43 -15.76 -7.45 -10.28
N TYR A 44 -14.98 -6.49 -10.75
CA TYR A 44 -13.55 -6.70 -11.02
C TYR A 44 -12.75 -6.93 -9.73
N ILE A 45 -13.07 -6.21 -8.66
CA ILE A 45 -12.43 -6.38 -7.35
C ILE A 45 -12.76 -7.76 -6.77
N ASP A 46 -14.02 -8.19 -6.85
CA ASP A 46 -14.44 -9.54 -6.48
C ASP A 46 -13.68 -10.61 -7.25
N PHE A 47 -13.60 -10.45 -8.57
CA PHE A 47 -12.83 -11.35 -9.42
C PHE A 47 -11.35 -11.40 -9.00
N ALA A 48 -10.71 -10.26 -8.76
CA ALA A 48 -9.31 -10.18 -8.38
C ALA A 48 -9.02 -10.80 -7.00
N LEU A 49 -9.89 -10.55 -6.01
CA LEU A 49 -9.76 -11.13 -4.67
C LEU A 49 -9.90 -12.66 -4.70
N ASN A 50 -10.86 -13.18 -5.48
CA ASN A 50 -11.09 -14.62 -5.60
C ASN A 50 -9.88 -15.38 -6.18
N ARG A 51 -9.00 -14.72 -6.93
CA ARG A 51 -7.75 -15.33 -7.41
C ARG A 51 -6.80 -15.70 -6.27
N PHE A 52 -6.79 -14.91 -5.20
CA PHE A 52 -6.01 -15.23 -4.01
C PHE A 52 -6.63 -16.34 -3.17
N LEU A 53 -7.93 -16.61 -3.33
CA LEU A 53 -8.66 -17.69 -2.66
C LEU A 53 -8.70 -18.99 -3.47
N THR A 54 -8.11 -19.01 -4.67
CA THR A 54 -8.14 -20.18 -5.55
C THR A 54 -7.31 -21.33 -4.96
N PRO A 55 -7.89 -22.53 -4.75
CA PRO A 55 -7.17 -23.67 -4.21
C PRO A 55 -5.94 -24.05 -5.04
N GLY A 56 -4.84 -24.41 -4.36
CA GLY A 56 -3.61 -24.86 -5.00
C GLY A 56 -2.67 -23.75 -5.49
N VAL A 57 -3.04 -22.47 -5.33
CA VAL A 57 -2.12 -21.35 -5.47
C VAL A 57 -1.42 -21.12 -4.13
N THR A 58 -0.09 -21.03 -4.14
CA THR A 58 0.70 -20.66 -2.97
C THR A 58 1.63 -19.54 -3.37
N ASP A 59 1.48 -18.39 -2.72
CA ASP A 59 2.28 -17.21 -2.99
C ASP A 59 2.76 -16.57 -1.68
N THR A 60 4.05 -16.25 -1.60
CA THR A 60 4.61 -15.71 -0.36
C THR A 60 4.39 -14.21 -0.30
N VAL A 61 4.11 -13.70 0.89
CA VAL A 61 4.01 -12.26 1.16
C VAL A 61 5.32 -11.57 0.75
N ALA A 62 6.47 -12.17 1.07
CA ALA A 62 7.78 -11.66 0.65
C ALA A 62 7.88 -11.49 -0.87
N ARG A 63 7.45 -12.48 -1.67
CA ARG A 63 7.51 -12.38 -3.14
C ARG A 63 6.59 -11.31 -3.70
N ILE A 64 5.37 -11.17 -3.16
CA ILE A 64 4.40 -10.16 -3.61
C ILE A 64 4.89 -8.76 -3.23
N SER A 65 5.44 -8.62 -2.02
CA SER A 65 5.83 -7.34 -1.43
C SER A 65 7.24 -6.88 -1.77
N ARG A 66 8.08 -7.73 -2.40
CA ARG A 66 9.44 -7.39 -2.85
C ARG A 66 9.58 -6.09 -3.67
N ALA A 67 10.76 -5.49 -3.63
CA ALA A 67 11.07 -4.21 -4.26
C ALA A 67 10.14 -3.08 -3.77
N PRO A 68 10.14 -2.75 -2.46
CA PRO A 68 9.29 -1.71 -1.89
C PRO A 68 9.61 -0.32 -2.45
N ILE A 69 10.87 0.04 -2.66
CA ILE A 69 11.27 1.34 -3.25
C ILE A 69 10.60 1.55 -4.61
N ARG A 70 10.62 0.54 -5.49
CA ARG A 70 9.92 0.62 -6.78
C ARG A 70 8.42 0.85 -6.62
N LYS A 71 7.76 0.22 -5.64
CA LYS A 71 6.31 0.40 -5.39
C LYS A 71 5.97 1.75 -4.78
N LEU A 72 6.92 2.35 -4.06
CA LEU A 72 6.84 3.69 -3.49
C LEU A 72 7.11 4.79 -4.51
N GLY A 73 7.62 4.47 -5.70
CA GLY A 73 7.86 5.45 -6.75
C GLY A 73 6.60 6.23 -7.12
N HIS A 74 6.78 7.51 -7.44
CA HIS A 74 5.71 8.51 -7.65
C HIS A 74 4.57 8.03 -8.56
N GLU A 75 4.88 7.30 -9.62
CA GLU A 75 3.92 6.83 -10.63
C GLU A 75 3.53 5.34 -10.49
N ASP A 76 4.09 4.60 -9.53
CA ASP A 76 3.76 3.17 -9.34
C ASP A 76 2.47 3.00 -8.51
N ARG A 77 2.13 1.76 -8.22
CA ARG A 77 0.81 1.28 -7.77
C ARG A 77 0.33 1.77 -6.40
N LEU A 78 1.13 2.52 -5.65
CA LEU A 78 0.75 3.06 -4.33
C LEU A 78 0.66 4.59 -4.39
N VAL A 79 1.80 5.25 -4.62
CA VAL A 79 1.89 6.72 -4.60
C VAL A 79 1.11 7.34 -5.76
N GLY A 80 1.22 6.77 -6.97
CA GLY A 80 0.53 7.30 -8.15
C GLY A 80 -0.98 7.38 -7.96
N PRO A 81 -1.66 6.30 -7.51
CA PRO A 81 -3.07 6.35 -7.15
C PRO A 81 -3.38 7.33 -6.01
N ALA A 82 -2.58 7.39 -4.95
CA ALA A 82 -2.82 8.29 -3.81
C ALA A 82 -2.80 9.76 -4.25
N VAL A 83 -1.80 10.16 -5.04
CA VAL A 83 -1.66 11.51 -5.59
C VAL A 83 -2.81 11.83 -6.55
N GLN A 84 -3.17 10.90 -7.44
CA GLN A 84 -4.27 11.13 -8.37
C GLN A 84 -5.64 11.25 -7.67
N CYS A 85 -5.85 10.52 -6.57
CA CYS A 85 -7.03 10.72 -5.72
C CYS A 85 -7.00 12.11 -5.07
N GLU A 86 -5.85 12.53 -4.53
CA GLU A 86 -5.66 13.84 -3.91
C GLU A 86 -6.06 14.98 -4.83
N GLU A 87 -5.51 14.99 -6.06
CA GLU A 87 -5.77 16.00 -7.09
C GLU A 87 -7.25 16.12 -7.46
N ARG A 88 -8.03 15.05 -7.23
CA ARG A 88 -9.45 14.96 -7.55
C ARG A 88 -10.36 15.13 -6.34
N GLY A 89 -9.79 15.37 -5.15
CA GLY A 89 -10.54 15.43 -3.89
C GLY A 89 -11.25 14.12 -3.56
N LEU A 90 -10.66 12.98 -3.94
CA LEU A 90 -11.16 11.64 -3.60
C LEU A 90 -10.47 11.14 -2.33
N GLU A 91 -11.18 10.29 -1.59
CA GLU A 91 -10.62 9.58 -0.44
C GLU A 91 -9.42 8.72 -0.86
N ASN A 92 -8.33 8.78 -0.08
CA ASN A 92 -7.09 8.04 -0.31
C ASN A 92 -6.44 7.55 1.00
N GLY A 93 -7.17 7.60 2.12
CA GLY A 93 -6.63 7.32 3.44
C GLY A 93 -6.13 5.87 3.60
N LEU A 94 -6.82 4.89 3.00
CA LEU A 94 -6.37 3.50 3.07
C LEU A 94 -5.14 3.26 2.18
N ILE A 95 -5.07 3.93 1.02
CA ILE A 95 -3.87 3.89 0.16
C ILE A 95 -2.67 4.49 0.90
N ILE A 96 -2.84 5.64 1.55
CA ILE A 96 -1.81 6.32 2.34
C ILE A 96 -1.32 5.44 3.48
N LYS A 97 -2.21 4.76 4.19
CA LYS A 97 -1.84 3.80 5.23
C LYS A 97 -1.01 2.64 4.67
N GLY A 98 -1.31 2.18 3.46
CA GLY A 98 -0.51 1.20 2.74
C GLY A 98 0.89 1.70 2.39
N ILE A 99 1.03 2.97 1.97
CA ILE A 99 2.31 3.63 1.72
C ILE A 99 3.14 3.69 3.02
N ALA A 100 2.54 4.13 4.13
CA ALA A 100 3.21 4.17 5.43
C ALA A 100 3.71 2.78 5.87
N ALA A 101 2.89 1.74 5.67
CA ALA A 101 3.29 0.36 5.98
C ALA A 101 4.45 -0.14 5.10
N ALA A 102 4.58 0.34 3.86
CA ALA A 102 5.67 -0.05 2.97
C ALA A 102 7.05 0.45 3.47
N PHE A 103 7.10 1.59 4.17
CA PHE A 103 8.31 2.08 4.84
C PHE A 103 8.77 1.23 6.03
N MET A 104 7.94 0.29 6.49
CA MET A 104 8.28 -0.66 7.55
C MET A 104 8.52 -2.08 7.03
N PHE A 105 8.58 -2.27 5.70
CA PHE A 105 8.74 -3.59 5.12
C PHE A 105 10.17 -4.09 5.31
N ASP A 106 10.33 -5.13 6.14
CA ASP A 106 11.61 -5.76 6.51
C ASP A 106 11.72 -7.17 5.95
N VAL A 107 12.46 -7.32 4.85
CA VAL A 107 12.86 -8.59 4.24
C VAL A 107 14.33 -8.51 3.89
N LYS A 108 15.17 -9.24 4.64
CA LYS A 108 16.63 -9.18 4.53
C LYS A 108 17.18 -9.65 3.19
N GLU A 109 16.44 -10.52 2.51
CA GLU A 109 16.79 -11.05 1.20
C GLU A 109 16.41 -10.09 0.05
N ASP A 110 15.72 -8.99 0.34
CA ASP A 110 15.34 -7.96 -0.64
C ASP A 110 16.21 -6.72 -0.46
N GLU A 111 17.14 -6.50 -1.39
CA GLU A 111 18.07 -5.36 -1.37
C GLU A 111 17.37 -4.01 -1.22
N GLN A 112 16.19 -3.83 -1.84
CA GLN A 112 15.43 -2.57 -1.71
C GLN A 112 14.77 -2.40 -0.35
N SER A 113 14.43 -3.49 0.34
CA SER A 113 13.91 -3.43 1.70
C SER A 113 15.02 -3.01 2.67
N VAL A 114 16.21 -3.60 2.52
CA VAL A 114 17.40 -3.22 3.31
C VAL A 114 17.75 -1.75 3.07
N GLU A 115 17.86 -1.33 1.82
CA GLU A 115 18.16 0.06 1.45
C GLU A 115 17.13 1.05 2.02
N LEU A 116 15.84 0.73 1.92
CA LEU A 116 14.76 1.58 2.43
C LEU A 116 14.87 1.78 3.94
N LEU A 117 15.06 0.70 4.69
CA LEU A 117 15.15 0.75 6.15
C LEU A 117 16.44 1.42 6.63
N GLU A 118 17.57 1.20 5.94
CA GLU A 118 18.81 1.90 6.22
C GLU A 118 18.67 3.41 5.99
N TYR A 119 18.05 3.82 4.88
CA TYR A 119 17.80 5.22 4.59
C TYR A 119 16.90 5.88 5.65
N VAL A 120 15.79 5.23 6.04
CA VAL A 120 14.90 5.71 7.10
C VAL A 120 15.66 5.85 8.42
N LYS A 121 16.54 4.91 8.76
CA LYS A 121 17.35 4.96 9.99
C LYS A 121 18.37 6.09 9.98
N GLU A 122 18.99 6.37 8.84
CA GLU A 122 20.05 7.39 8.72
C GLU A 122 19.48 8.82 8.60
N HIS A 123 18.41 9.00 7.82
CA HIS A 123 17.88 10.31 7.44
C HIS A 123 16.55 10.65 8.13
N GLY A 124 15.88 9.66 8.73
CA GLY A 124 14.55 9.79 9.29
C GLY A 124 13.44 9.56 8.25
N ILE A 125 12.24 9.24 8.75
CA ILE A 125 11.08 8.92 7.90
C ILE A 125 10.65 10.10 7.03
N GLU A 126 10.72 11.33 7.52
CA GLU A 126 10.33 12.53 6.77
C GLU A 126 11.15 12.71 5.48
N GLU A 127 12.48 12.56 5.56
CA GLU A 127 13.34 12.64 4.38
C GLU A 127 13.13 11.44 3.46
N ALA A 128 12.94 10.24 4.01
CA ALA A 128 12.71 9.03 3.23
C ALA A 128 11.42 9.11 2.39
N VAL A 129 10.34 9.66 2.96
CA VAL A 129 9.08 9.88 2.23
C VAL A 129 9.35 10.77 1.01
N THR A 130 9.92 11.95 1.20
CA THR A 130 10.20 12.85 0.07
C THR A 130 11.17 12.21 -0.94
N HIS A 131 12.21 11.52 -0.48
CA HIS A 131 13.22 10.90 -1.35
C HIS A 131 12.65 9.81 -2.27
N PHE A 132 11.86 8.87 -1.74
CA PHE A 132 11.40 7.72 -2.51
C PHE A 132 10.05 7.92 -3.22
N THR A 133 9.23 8.87 -2.75
CA THR A 133 7.87 9.08 -3.27
C THR A 133 7.71 10.38 -4.07
N GLU A 134 8.68 11.30 -3.96
CA GLU A 134 8.60 12.67 -4.49
C GLU A 134 7.46 13.51 -3.89
N ILE A 135 6.84 13.05 -2.80
CA ILE A 135 5.80 13.81 -2.09
C ILE A 135 6.45 14.96 -1.30
N GLU A 136 5.97 16.17 -1.53
CA GLU A 136 6.46 17.39 -0.88
C GLU A 136 6.05 17.47 0.59
N LYS A 137 6.99 17.93 1.43
CA LYS A 137 6.77 18.21 2.85
C LYS A 137 5.68 19.26 3.04
N GLY A 138 4.81 19.06 4.03
CA GLY A 138 3.70 19.96 4.35
C GLY A 138 2.47 19.81 3.45
N SER A 139 2.48 18.86 2.52
CA SER A 139 1.25 18.40 1.86
C SER A 139 0.43 17.51 2.79
N ARG A 140 -0.90 17.44 2.58
CA ARG A 140 -1.77 16.57 3.40
C ARG A 140 -1.33 15.11 3.35
N ILE A 141 -1.02 14.61 2.13
CA ILE A 141 -0.55 13.23 1.95
C ILE A 141 0.72 12.98 2.77
N PHE A 142 1.69 13.90 2.72
CA PHE A 142 2.92 13.78 3.50
C PHE A 142 2.61 13.62 4.99
N ASP A 143 1.85 14.55 5.56
CA ASP A 143 1.53 14.56 6.98
C ASP A 143 0.79 13.30 7.42
N GLU A 144 -0.12 12.80 6.58
CA GLU A 144 -0.84 11.55 6.82
C GLU A 144 0.05 10.31 6.73
N ILE A 145 1.02 10.25 5.81
CA ILE A 145 1.99 9.15 5.73
C ILE A 145 2.81 9.12 7.03
N ILE A 146 3.36 10.25 7.46
CA ILE A 146 4.19 10.35 8.68
C ILE A 146 3.39 9.94 9.91
N LYS A 147 2.16 10.44 10.04
CA LYS A 147 1.25 10.06 11.13
C LYS A 147 1.00 8.54 11.14
N ASN A 148 0.61 7.96 10.01
CA ASN A 148 0.32 6.53 9.93
C ASN A 148 1.58 5.68 10.19
N TYR A 149 2.75 6.13 9.74
CA TYR A 149 4.02 5.45 10.00
C TYR A 149 4.29 5.33 11.51
N HIS A 150 4.21 6.45 12.25
CA HIS A 150 4.45 6.42 13.70
C HIS A 150 3.38 5.62 14.46
N GLU A 151 2.11 5.70 14.05
CA GLU A 151 1.06 4.85 14.63
C GLU A 151 1.31 3.35 14.42
N LEU A 152 1.92 2.96 13.30
CA LEU A 152 2.30 1.57 13.02
C LEU A 152 3.55 1.17 13.79
N GLU A 153 4.55 2.04 13.84
CA GLU A 153 5.80 1.85 14.60
C GLU A 153 5.52 1.62 16.09
N GLU A 154 4.65 2.43 16.69
CA GLU A 154 4.22 2.25 18.09
C GLU A 154 3.49 0.92 18.33
N LYS A 155 2.75 0.41 17.33
CA LYS A 155 2.04 -0.87 17.42
C LYS A 155 2.98 -2.05 17.27
N CYS A 156 4.05 -1.91 16.48
CA CYS A 156 5.05 -2.96 16.30
C CYS A 156 6.03 -3.05 17.48
N ASN A 157 6.24 -1.95 18.21
CA ASN A 157 7.11 -1.89 19.38
C ASN A 157 6.42 -2.29 20.70
N LYS A 158 5.12 -2.58 20.68
CA LYS A 158 4.32 -3.07 21.82
C LYS A 158 4.16 -4.59 21.74
#